data_AF-A0A816MK38-F1
#
_entry.id   AF-A0A816MK38-F1
#
_cell.length_a   1.000
_cell.length_b   1.000
_cell.length_c   1.000
_cell.angle_alpha   90.00
_cell.angle_beta   90.00
_cell.angle_gamma   90.00
#
_symmetry.space_group_name_H-M   'P 1'
#
loop_
_entity.id
_entity.type
_entity.pdbx_description
1 polymer ?
#
loop_
_entity_poly.entity_id
_entity_poly.type
_entity_poly.pdbx_seq_one_letter_code
_entity_poly.pdbx_strand_id
1 'polypeptide(L)'
;RGWNRQAAHSPGWNDDAFGICIMGDFRTASPNEKALNAVRSWIDCGIRDGHVKEDYYIITHRQSQRPGYTECPGNGTMDVVNKWPRYCSFQNPGTPLDANETLLSLANNSCGKEVPSPSSASTYFITHVILFFLLLIYSL
;
A
#
# COMPACT_ATOMS: atom_id res chain seq x y z
N ARG A 1 -7.35 -4.93 9.42
CA ARG A 1 -8.59 -5.67 9.79
C ARG A 1 -8.42 -7.20 9.75
N GLY A 2 -7.20 -7.70 9.54
CA GLY A 2 -6.96 -9.14 9.36
C GLY A 2 -7.28 -9.62 7.95
N TRP A 3 -7.03 -10.91 7.72
CA TRP A 3 -7.27 -11.60 6.46
C TRP A 3 -8.77 -11.70 6.14
N ASN A 4 -9.12 -11.79 4.85
CA ASN A 4 -10.48 -12.04 4.35
C ASN A 4 -11.55 -11.02 4.81
N ARG A 5 -11.14 -9.82 5.23
CA ARG A 5 -12.05 -8.73 5.59
C ARG A 5 -11.69 -7.48 4.81
N GLN A 6 -12.71 -6.84 4.25
CA GLN A 6 -12.54 -5.57 3.55
C GLN A 6 -11.94 -4.52 4.48
N ALA A 7 -10.94 -3.82 3.97
CA ALA A 7 -10.24 -2.77 4.67
C ALA A 7 -11.06 -1.46 4.74
N ALA A 8 -10.55 -0.50 5.52
CA ALA A 8 -11.05 0.87 5.58
C ALA A 8 -9.88 1.80 5.95
N HIS A 9 -8.77 1.68 5.21
CA HIS A 9 -7.52 2.39 5.48
C HIS A 9 -7.14 3.37 4.36
N SER A 10 -7.55 3.10 3.12
CA SER A 10 -7.21 3.91 1.95
C SER A 10 -8.34 3.85 0.91
N PRO A 11 -9.11 4.93 0.72
CA PRO A 11 -10.14 4.99 -0.32
C PRO A 11 -9.58 4.58 -1.69
N GLY A 12 -10.32 3.76 -2.44
CA GLY A 12 -9.89 3.21 -3.72
C GLY A 12 -8.95 2.00 -3.65
N TRP A 13 -8.56 1.55 -2.44
CA TRP A 13 -7.67 0.39 -2.23
C TRP A 13 -8.18 -0.60 -1.18
N ASN A 14 -9.36 -0.35 -0.61
CA ASN A 14 -9.87 -1.12 0.53
C ASN A 14 -10.29 -2.56 0.18
N ASP A 15 -10.46 -2.85 -1.10
CA ASP A 15 -10.84 -4.13 -1.70
C ASP A 15 -9.65 -4.92 -2.28
N ASP A 16 -8.55 -4.25 -2.60
CA ASP A 16 -7.39 -4.83 -3.30
C ASP A 16 -6.07 -4.70 -2.52
N ALA A 17 -6.07 -4.07 -1.33
CA ALA A 17 -4.87 -3.88 -0.55
C ALA A 17 -4.99 -4.21 0.95
N PHE A 18 -3.98 -4.90 1.47
CA PHE A 18 -3.76 -4.99 2.90
C PHE A 18 -3.06 -3.75 3.43
N GLY A 19 -3.59 -3.18 4.52
CA GLY A 19 -2.93 -2.10 5.24
C GLY A 19 -2.17 -2.64 6.43
N ILE A 20 -0.85 -2.45 6.44
CA ILE A 20 0.02 -2.80 7.55
C ILE A 20 0.51 -1.52 8.19
N CYS A 21 0.28 -1.39 9.49
CA CYS A 21 0.68 -0.22 10.25
C CYS A 21 1.84 -0.56 11.18
N ILE A 22 2.95 0.18 11.06
CA ILE A 22 4.06 0.13 11.99
C ILE A 22 3.83 1.19 13.06
N MET A 23 3.80 0.80 14.33
CA MET A 23 3.54 1.72 15.45
C MET A 23 4.75 2.63 15.68
N GLY A 24 4.55 3.95 15.62
CA GLY A 24 5.60 4.95 15.85
C GLY A 24 5.48 6.22 15.00
N ASP A 25 6.42 7.14 15.20
CA ASP A 25 6.62 8.32 14.35
C ASP A 25 7.93 8.15 13.57
N PHE A 26 7.80 7.98 12.26
CA PHE A 26 8.93 7.70 11.37
C PHE A 26 9.16 8.82 10.36
N ARG A 27 8.77 10.05 10.70
CA ARG A 27 9.06 11.22 9.85
C ARG A 27 10.56 11.42 9.63
N THR A 28 11.38 11.13 10.63
CA THR A 28 12.85 11.34 10.58
C THR A 28 13.68 10.09 10.84
N ALA A 29 13.20 9.15 11.66
CA ALA A 29 13.90 7.90 11.98
C ALA A 29 13.20 6.70 11.32
N SER A 30 13.96 5.67 10.96
CA SER A 30 13.39 4.44 10.44
C SER A 30 12.82 3.55 11.57
N PRO A 31 11.83 2.69 11.26
CA PRO A 31 11.45 1.63 12.18
C PRO A 31 12.63 0.72 12.50
N ASN A 32 12.66 0.19 13.72
CA ASN A 32 13.69 -0.78 14.09
C ASN A 32 13.58 -2.07 13.27
N GLU A 33 14.68 -2.82 13.21
CA GLU A 33 14.77 -4.02 12.37
C GLU A 33 13.73 -5.09 12.74
N LYS A 34 13.39 -5.22 14.03
CA LYS A 34 12.36 -6.18 14.49
C LYS A 34 10.99 -5.85 13.89
N ALA A 35 10.61 -4.57 13.84
CA ALA A 35 9.36 -4.14 13.23
C ALA A 35 9.35 -4.41 11.72
N LEU A 36 10.45 -4.09 11.02
CA LEU A 36 10.58 -4.34 9.58
C LEU A 36 10.52 -5.84 9.25
N ASN A 37 11.17 -6.68 10.05
CA ASN A 37 11.15 -8.14 9.88
C ASN A 37 9.77 -8.74 10.18
N ALA A 38 9.02 -8.16 11.13
CA ALA A 38 7.64 -8.55 11.36
C ALA A 38 6.75 -8.29 10.14
N VAL A 39 6.93 -7.14 9.46
CA VAL A 39 6.20 -6.83 8.22
C VAL A 39 6.52 -7.86 7.12
N ARG A 40 7.80 -8.17 6.91
CA ARG A 40 8.22 -9.17 5.91
C ARG A 40 7.63 -10.55 6.21
N SER A 41 7.78 -11.01 7.45
CA SER A 41 7.25 -12.32 7.89
C SER A 41 5.73 -12.40 7.74
N TRP A 42 5.02 -11.30 7.98
CA TRP A 42 3.57 -11.24 7.80
C TRP A 42 3.19 -11.38 6.32
N ILE A 43 3.91 -10.70 5.42
CA ILE A 43 3.71 -10.82 3.97
C ILE A 43 4.01 -12.25 3.51
N ASP A 44 5.13 -12.83 3.93
CA ASP A 44 5.52 -14.20 3.58
C ASP A 44 4.47 -15.23 4.02
N CYS A 45 3.92 -15.08 5.23
CA CYS A 45 2.78 -15.88 5.68
C CYS A 45 1.54 -15.67 4.80
N GLY A 46 1.23 -14.42 4.47
CA GLY A 46 0.10 -14.10 3.59
C GLY A 46 0.23 -14.73 2.20
N ILE A 47 1.44 -14.77 1.65
CA ILE A 47 1.73 -15.44 0.37
C ILE A 47 1.53 -16.96 0.51
N ARG A 48 2.19 -17.57 1.50
CA ARG A 48 2.14 -19.02 1.76
C ARG A 48 0.71 -19.52 1.97
N ASP A 49 -0.12 -18.73 2.64
CA ASP A 49 -1.50 -19.08 2.98
C ASP A 49 -2.51 -18.62 1.89
N GLY A 50 -2.03 -18.06 0.78
CA GLY A 50 -2.86 -17.66 -0.38
C GLY A 50 -3.68 -16.38 -0.20
N HIS A 51 -3.36 -15.58 0.82
CA HIS A 51 -4.00 -14.28 1.07
C HIS A 51 -3.41 -13.14 0.23
N VAL A 52 -2.11 -13.22 -0.09
CA VAL A 52 -1.37 -12.23 -0.88
C VAL A 52 -0.81 -12.92 -2.11
N LYS A 53 -0.94 -12.31 -3.30
CA LYS A 53 -0.32 -12.90 -4.50
C LYS A 53 1.20 -12.87 -4.41
N GLU A 54 1.88 -13.86 -5.00
CA GLU A 54 3.34 -13.87 -5.11
C GLU A 54 3.90 -12.66 -5.87
N ASP A 55 3.14 -12.17 -6.85
CA ASP A 55 3.44 -10.98 -7.64
C ASP A 55 2.78 -9.70 -7.11
N TYR A 56 2.59 -9.60 -5.79
CA TYR A 56 2.07 -8.38 -5.16
C TYR A 56 2.97 -7.15 -5.39
N TYR A 57 2.44 -5.96 -5.11
CA TYR A 57 3.21 -4.71 -5.05
C TYR A 57 3.14 -4.10 -3.65
N ILE A 58 4.24 -3.46 -3.24
CA ILE A 58 4.29 -2.62 -2.04
C ILE A 58 4.18 -1.17 -2.48
N ILE A 59 3.17 -0.50 -1.96
CA ILE A 59 3.03 0.95 -2.04
C ILE A 59 2.94 1.52 -0.63
N THR A 60 3.07 2.83 -0.52
CA THR A 60 3.00 3.56 0.74
C THR A 60 1.68 4.30 0.85
N HIS A 61 1.24 4.63 2.07
CA HIS A 61 0.01 5.41 2.26
C HIS A 61 0.06 6.76 1.50
N ARG A 62 1.23 7.38 1.38
CA ARG A 62 1.44 8.58 0.56
C ARG A 62 1.11 8.35 -0.92
N GLN A 63 1.46 7.20 -1.47
CA GLN A 63 1.21 6.85 -2.88
C GLN A 63 -0.25 6.44 -3.12
N SER A 64 -0.94 5.92 -2.10
CA SER A 64 -2.34 5.52 -2.25
C SER A 64 -3.32 6.70 -2.19
N GLN A 65 -2.84 7.89 -1.83
CA GLN A 65 -3.61 9.12 -1.67
C GLN A 65 -3.17 10.19 -2.67
N ARG A 66 -3.95 11.26 -2.80
CA ARG A 66 -3.55 12.43 -3.59
C ARG A 66 -2.24 13.04 -3.03
N PRO A 67 -1.37 13.63 -3.88
CA PRO A 67 -0.15 14.30 -3.45
C PRO A 67 -0.40 15.32 -2.33
N GLY A 68 0.46 15.33 -1.32
CA GLY A 68 0.37 16.24 -0.18
C GLY A 68 -0.73 15.94 0.85
N TYR A 69 -1.54 14.89 0.65
CA TYR A 69 -2.59 14.54 1.61
C TYR A 69 -2.07 13.96 2.93
N THR A 70 -0.98 13.19 2.86
CA THR A 70 -0.39 12.55 4.05
C THR A 70 1.11 12.39 3.90
N GLU A 71 1.84 12.55 5.01
CA GLU A 71 3.28 12.27 5.09
C GLU A 71 3.57 10.78 5.35
N CYS A 72 2.56 10.04 5.81
CA CYS A 72 2.60 8.61 6.13
C CYS A 72 3.14 7.77 4.95
N PRO A 73 4.12 6.87 5.13
CA PRO A 73 4.66 6.33 6.39
C PRO A 73 5.90 7.09 6.93
N GLY A 74 6.10 8.35 6.57
CA GLY A 74 7.22 9.17 7.05
C GLY A 74 8.53 8.87 6.32
N ASN A 75 9.42 9.86 6.22
CA ASN A 75 10.61 9.74 5.37
C ASN A 75 11.60 8.69 5.88
N GLY A 76 11.74 8.52 7.19
CA GLY A 76 12.59 7.47 7.75
C GLY A 76 12.13 6.05 7.38
N THR A 77 10.81 5.81 7.27
CA THR A 77 10.30 4.55 6.71
C THR A 77 10.57 4.46 5.21
N MET A 78 10.36 5.55 4.47
CA MET A 78 10.57 5.59 3.02
C MET A 78 12.02 5.25 2.65
N ASP A 79 13.00 5.72 3.41
CA ASP A 79 14.43 5.48 3.19
C ASP A 79 14.83 4.00 3.18
N VAL A 80 13.97 3.15 3.77
CA VAL A 80 14.17 1.70 3.86
C VAL A 80 13.24 0.96 2.90
N VAL A 81 11.94 1.31 2.90
CA VAL A 81 10.91 0.60 2.13
C VAL A 81 11.07 0.75 0.63
N ASN A 82 11.57 1.89 0.14
CA ASN A 82 11.77 2.11 -1.29
C ASN A 82 12.82 1.17 -1.93
N LYS A 83 13.62 0.50 -1.11
CA LYS A 83 14.62 -0.51 -1.52
C LYS A 83 14.11 -1.94 -1.41
N TRP A 84 12.88 -2.15 -0.91
CA TRP A 84 12.36 -3.49 -0.75
C TRP A 84 12.02 -4.12 -2.11
N PRO A 85 12.15 -5.46 -2.22
CA PRO A 85 11.56 -6.18 -3.34
C PRO A 85 10.07 -5.84 -3.47
N ARG A 86 9.58 -5.79 -4.70
CA ARG A 86 8.17 -5.48 -5.02
C ARG A 86 7.72 -4.06 -4.65
N TYR A 87 8.62 -3.18 -4.17
CA TYR A 87 8.29 -1.76 -4.01
C TYR A 87 7.99 -1.13 -5.37
N CYS A 88 6.86 -0.45 -5.42
CA CYS A 88 6.36 0.24 -6.58
C CYS A 88 6.72 1.73 -6.49
N SER A 89 7.42 2.28 -7.47
CA SER A 89 7.82 3.70 -7.51
C SER A 89 6.75 4.63 -8.09
N PHE A 90 5.54 4.13 -8.35
CA PHE A 90 4.41 4.91 -8.86
C PHE A 90 4.11 6.14 -7.99
N GLN A 91 3.68 7.22 -8.61
CA GLN A 91 3.17 8.40 -7.92
C GLN A 91 1.73 8.65 -8.34
N ASN A 92 0.83 8.81 -7.38
CA ASN A 92 -0.55 9.16 -7.67
C ASN A 92 -0.59 10.59 -8.24
N PRO A 93 -1.13 10.79 -9.46
CA PRO A 93 -1.16 12.11 -10.11
C PRO A 93 -2.07 13.11 -9.41
N GLY A 94 -2.95 12.68 -8.50
CA GLY A 94 -3.75 13.58 -7.65
C GLY A 94 -4.99 14.17 -8.30
N THR A 95 -5.11 14.08 -9.61
CA THR A 95 -6.31 14.42 -10.38
C THR A 95 -6.98 13.14 -10.90
N PRO A 96 -8.32 13.10 -11.07
CA PRO A 96 -8.95 12.09 -11.89
C PRO A 96 -8.34 12.20 -13.28
N LEU A 97 -7.59 11.17 -13.66
CA LEU A 97 -7.04 11.07 -14.99
C LEU A 97 -8.21 10.93 -15.97
N ASP A 98 -8.19 11.66 -17.08
CA ASP A 98 -9.13 11.36 -18.16
C ASP A 98 -8.83 9.96 -18.73
N ALA A 99 -9.72 9.42 -19.56
CA ALA A 99 -9.54 8.06 -20.09
C ALA A 99 -8.20 7.88 -20.85
N ASN A 100 -7.63 8.95 -21.41
CA ASN A 100 -6.42 8.90 -22.21
C ASN A 100 -5.15 9.01 -21.34
N GLU A 101 -5.18 9.85 -20.31
CA GLU A 101 -4.16 9.92 -19.26
C GLU A 101 -4.20 8.68 -18.37
N THR A 102 -5.37 8.06 -18.20
CA THR A 102 -5.51 6.76 -17.53
C THR A 102 -4.74 5.70 -18.30
N LEU A 103 -4.89 5.61 -19.62
CA LEU A 103 -4.12 4.66 -20.45
C LEU A 103 -2.61 4.91 -20.40
N LEU A 104 -2.16 6.18 -20.38
CA LEU A 104 -0.74 6.51 -20.22
C LEU A 104 -0.22 6.23 -18.80
N SER A 105 -1.02 6.44 -17.76
CA SER A 105 -0.66 6.10 -16.37
C SER A 105 -0.66 4.58 -16.10
N LEU A 106 -1.54 3.84 -16.77
CA LEU A 106 -1.57 2.38 -16.78
C LEU A 106 -0.37 1.83 -17.53
N ALA A 107 0.00 2.44 -18.66
CA ALA A 107 1.22 2.14 -19.40
C ALA A 107 2.50 2.51 -18.63
N ASN A 108 2.45 3.49 -17.73
CA ASN A 108 3.59 3.99 -16.95
C ASN A 108 3.66 3.48 -15.50
N ASN A 109 3.30 2.21 -15.30
CA ASN A 109 3.46 1.48 -14.02
C ASN A 109 2.46 1.88 -12.93
N SER A 110 1.16 1.72 -13.15
CA SER A 110 0.14 1.69 -12.07
C SER A 110 0.28 0.49 -11.12
N CYS A 111 1.43 -0.18 -11.13
CA CYS A 111 1.73 -1.38 -10.34
C CYS A 111 0.62 -2.42 -10.37
N GLY A 112 0.10 -2.66 -11.58
CA GLY A 112 -0.94 -3.67 -11.79
C GLY A 112 -2.33 -3.31 -11.26
N LYS A 113 -2.58 -2.10 -10.76
CA LYS A 113 -3.94 -1.68 -10.43
C LYS A 113 -4.76 -1.50 -11.70
N GLU A 114 -5.64 -2.46 -11.99
CA GLU A 114 -6.61 -2.35 -13.06
C GLU A 114 -7.71 -1.34 -12.69
N VAL A 115 -8.21 -0.60 -13.69
CA VAL A 115 -9.43 0.19 -13.53
C VAL A 115 -10.59 -0.80 -13.37
N PRO A 116 -11.42 -0.72 -12.31
CA PRO A 116 -12.48 -1.69 -12.11
C PRO A 116 -13.41 -1.73 -13.33
N SER A 117 -13.53 -2.89 -13.98
CA SER A 117 -14.56 -3.08 -14.99
C SER A 117 -15.90 -3.36 -14.30
N PRO A 118 -17.04 -2.81 -14.78
CA PRO A 118 -18.32 -2.95 -14.08
C PRO A 118 -18.89 -4.38 -14.01
N SER A 119 -18.27 -5.38 -14.63
CA SER A 119 -18.91 -6.65 -14.98
C SER A 119 -18.24 -7.93 -14.46
N SER A 120 -17.18 -7.87 -13.67
CA SER A 120 -16.57 -9.10 -13.14
C SER A 120 -16.70 -9.21 -11.62
N ALA A 121 -17.58 -10.11 -11.18
CA ALA A 121 -17.56 -10.66 -9.84
C ALA A 121 -16.33 -11.59 -9.73
N SER A 122 -15.14 -11.00 -9.70
CA SER A 122 -13.91 -11.74 -9.54
C SER A 122 -13.58 -11.82 -8.06
N THR A 123 -13.27 -13.03 -7.58
CA THR A 123 -12.63 -13.25 -6.29
C THR A 123 -11.41 -12.32 -6.20
N TYR A 124 -11.52 -11.22 -5.46
CA TYR A 124 -10.47 -10.20 -5.38
C TYR A 124 -9.31 -10.76 -4.56
N PHE A 125 -8.32 -11.33 -5.25
CA PHE A 125 -7.03 -11.65 -4.64
C PHE A 125 -6.29 -10.36 -4.37
N ILE A 126 -5.77 -10.20 -3.15
CA ILE A 126 -5.04 -8.99 -2.76
C ILE A 126 -3.72 -8.90 -3.52
N THR A 127 -3.58 -7.85 -4.31
CA THR A 127 -2.40 -7.60 -5.13
C THR A 127 -1.49 -6.52 -4.54
N HIS A 128 -1.96 -5.78 -3.54
CA HIS A 128 -1.21 -4.67 -2.95
C HIS A 128 -1.04 -4.77 -1.43
N VAL A 129 0.08 -4.26 -0.95
CA VAL A 129 0.34 -4.00 0.47
C VAL A 129 0.63 -2.51 0.64
N ILE A 130 -0.15 -1.84 1.48
CA ILE A 130 0.00 -0.42 1.82
C ILE A 130 0.62 -0.30 3.21
N LEU A 131 1.77 0.37 3.29
CA LEU A 131 2.45 0.64 4.56
C LEU A 131 2.05 1.98 5.16
N PHE A 132 1.68 1.92 6.45
CA PHE A 132 1.28 3.05 7.29
C PHE A 132 2.20 3.18 8.51
N PHE A 133 2.21 4.36 9.12
CA PHE A 133 2.49 4.50 10.55
C PHE A 133 1.25 5.04 11.26
N LEU A 134 1.10 4.67 12.53
CA LEU A 134 0.16 5.30 13.44
C LEU A 134 0.98 5.97 14.53
N LEU A 135 0.85 7.29 14.61
CA LEU A 135 1.19 8.00 15.83
C LEU A 135 0.13 7.61 16.85
N LEU A 136 0.52 7.00 17.96
CA LEU A 136 -0.33 6.99 19.16
C LEU A 136 -0.38 8.43 19.68
N ILE A 137 -1.21 9.27 19.06
CA ILE A 137 -1.67 10.46 19.75
C ILE A 137 -2.62 9.91 20.81
N TYR A 138 -2.19 9.91 22.07
CA TYR A 138 -3.10 9.76 23.19
C TYR A 138 -4.15 10.85 23.06
N SER A 139 -5.35 10.51 22.59
CA SER A 139 -6.53 11.31 22.91
C SER A 139 -6.87 11.00 24.37
N LEU A 140 -6.44 11.88 25.28
CA LEU A 140 -7.02 12.00 26.63
C LEU A 140 -8.45 12.53 26.52
#